data_AF-A0A7C5AMT1-F1
#
_entry.id   AF-A0A7C5AMT1-F1
#
_cell.length_a   1.000
_cell.length_b   1.000
_cell.length_c   1.000
_cell.angle_alpha   90.00
_cell.angle_beta   90.00
_cell.angle_gamma   90.00
#
_symmetry.space_group_name_H-M   'P 1'
#
loop_
_entity.id
_entity.type
_entity.pdbx_description
1 polymer ?
#
loop_
_entity_poly.entity_id
_entity_poly.type
_entity_poly.pdbx_seq_one_letter_code
_entity_poly.pdbx_strand_id
1 'polypeptide(L)'
;MKSLIYGFIAGILFGFCLQRGRVLRYDRQLGALRLSDMTIVKFMLTSILVAAMGVHLLQHLGLAQLSVKPAILGANILGGLLFGLGWGLLGYCPGTAVGAVGEGRWDALAGIVGMLSGGALYAEAFPFMQRTVLTWGDLGKLTLPQLLGTSPWFVIGILGAAAVALCLWFEKKNL
;
A
#
# COMPACT_ATOMS: atom_id res chain seq x y z
N MET A 1 -4.39 26.00 0.23
CA MET A 1 -4.45 26.02 -1.26
C MET A 1 -3.21 25.43 -1.91
N LYS A 2 -1.98 25.90 -1.61
CA LYS A 2 -0.74 25.35 -2.20
C LYS A 2 -0.58 23.82 -2.01
N SER A 3 -0.92 23.30 -0.83
CA SER A 3 -0.87 21.85 -0.54
C SER A 3 -1.82 21.02 -1.41
N LEU A 4 -3.01 21.53 -1.73
CA LEU A 4 -3.98 20.85 -2.58
C LEU A 4 -3.49 20.77 -4.03
N ILE A 5 -2.83 21.83 -4.51
CA ILE A 5 -2.22 21.85 -5.85
C ILE A 5 -1.11 20.81 -5.95
N TYR A 6 -0.22 20.74 -4.95
CA TYR A 6 0.83 19.71 -4.92
C TYR A 6 0.24 18.29 -4.88
N GLY A 7 -0.81 18.08 -4.08
CA GLY A 7 -1.54 16.81 -4.03
C GLY A 7 -2.16 16.43 -5.39
N PHE A 8 -2.76 17.40 -6.07
CA PHE A 8 -3.35 17.18 -7.39
C PHE A 8 -2.29 16.81 -8.45
N ILE A 9 -1.18 17.54 -8.51
CA ILE A 9 -0.06 17.24 -9.43
C ILE A 9 0.53 15.86 -9.12
N ALA A 10 0.77 15.56 -7.84
CA ALA A 10 1.27 14.25 -7.42
C ALA A 10 0.30 13.12 -7.79
N GLY A 11 -1.01 13.34 -7.66
CA GLY A 11 -2.06 12.40 -8.07
C GLY A 11 -2.04 12.13 -9.58
N ILE A 12 -1.89 13.15 -10.42
CA ILE A 12 -1.76 12.99 -11.89
C ILE A 12 -0.52 12.15 -12.22
N LEU A 13 0.64 12.49 -11.64
CA LEU A 13 1.88 11.75 -11.87
C LEU A 13 1.76 10.29 -11.41
N PHE A 14 1.16 10.06 -10.24
CA PHE A 14 0.92 8.72 -9.72
C PHE A 14 0.00 7.92 -10.64
N GLY A 15 -1.13 8.49 -11.08
CA GLY A 15 -2.05 7.86 -12.02
C GLY A 15 -1.39 7.51 -13.35
N PHE A 16 -0.61 8.44 -13.92
CA PHE A 16 0.16 8.20 -15.14
C PHE A 16 1.15 7.03 -15.00
N CYS A 17 1.88 6.97 -13.88
CA CYS A 17 2.80 5.87 -13.59
C CYS A 17 2.07 4.52 -13.44
N LEU A 18 0.93 4.49 -12.75
CA LEU A 18 0.13 3.27 -12.62
C LEU A 18 -0.39 2.78 -13.99
N GLN A 19 -0.85 3.71 -14.83
CA GLN A 19 -1.33 3.39 -16.18
C GLN A 19 -0.21 2.84 -17.05
N ARG A 20 0.97 3.47 -17.05
CA ARG A 20 2.17 3.00 -17.75
C ARG A 20 2.63 1.63 -17.24
N GLY A 21 2.54 1.39 -15.93
CA GLY A 21 2.84 0.10 -15.30
C GLY A 21 1.82 -1.00 -15.60
N ARG A 22 0.66 -0.68 -16.21
CA ARG A 22 -0.45 -1.62 -16.50
C ARG A 22 -0.97 -2.36 -15.26
N VAL A 23 -0.67 -1.87 -14.05
CA VAL A 23 -1.12 -2.45 -12.78
C VAL A 23 -2.59 -2.14 -12.48
N LEU A 24 -3.22 -1.28 -13.29
CA LEU A 24 -4.65 -0.96 -13.27
C LEU A 24 -5.54 -2.08 -13.85
N ARG A 25 -4.95 -3.05 -14.55
CA ARG A 25 -5.69 -4.14 -15.21
C ARG A 25 -6.14 -5.20 -14.22
N TYR A 26 -7.40 -5.58 -14.31
CA TYR A 26 -8.00 -6.63 -13.48
C TYR A 26 -7.27 -7.97 -13.62
N ASP A 27 -6.90 -8.35 -14.85
CA ASP A 27 -6.20 -9.61 -15.09
C ASP A 27 -4.85 -9.68 -14.36
N ARG A 28 -4.17 -8.54 -14.22
CA ARG A 28 -2.92 -8.46 -13.47
C ARG A 28 -3.17 -8.63 -11.97
N GLN A 29 -4.23 -8.01 -11.45
CA GLN A 29 -4.64 -8.12 -10.05
C GLN A 29 -5.01 -9.55 -9.70
N LEU A 30 -5.85 -10.18 -10.52
CA LEU A 30 -6.26 -11.56 -10.34
C LEU A 30 -5.11 -12.54 -10.57
N GLY A 31 -4.20 -12.24 -11.50
CA GLY A 31 -2.98 -13.01 -11.74
C GLY A 31 -2.05 -13.02 -10.53
N ALA A 32 -1.93 -11.90 -9.82
CA ALA A 32 -1.19 -11.83 -8.57
C ALA A 32 -1.83 -12.69 -7.47
N LEU A 33 -3.17 -12.63 -7.33
CA LEU A 33 -3.92 -13.43 -6.35
C LEU A 33 -3.89 -14.93 -6.66
N ARG A 34 -3.85 -15.32 -7.94
CA ARG A 34 -3.73 -16.71 -8.40
C ARG A 34 -2.29 -17.23 -8.45
N LEU A 35 -1.33 -16.40 -8.05
CA LEU A 35 0.10 -16.66 -8.12
C LEU A 35 0.61 -16.99 -9.54
N SER A 36 -0.05 -16.48 -10.58
CA SER A 36 0.31 -16.72 -11.99
C SER A 36 1.02 -15.54 -12.65
N ASP A 37 0.83 -14.32 -12.13
CA ASP A 37 1.51 -13.10 -12.61
C ASP A 37 1.93 -12.24 -11.41
N MET A 38 3.24 -12.17 -11.19
CA MET A 38 3.87 -11.45 -10.07
C MET A 38 4.21 -10.01 -10.40
N THR A 39 3.76 -9.48 -11.54
CA THR A 39 4.09 -8.10 -11.95
C THR A 39 3.66 -7.07 -10.92
N ILE A 40 2.50 -7.25 -10.27
CA ILE A 40 2.05 -6.33 -9.23
C ILE A 40 2.92 -6.44 -7.99
N VAL A 41 3.29 -7.66 -7.58
CA VAL A 41 4.18 -7.88 -6.43
C VAL A 41 5.55 -7.25 -6.69
N LYS A 42 6.11 -7.44 -7.89
CA LYS A 42 7.38 -6.81 -8.33
C LYS A 42 7.27 -5.28 -8.32
N PHE A 43 6.17 -4.72 -8.83
CA PHE A 43 5.90 -3.28 -8.81
C PHE A 43 5.79 -2.72 -7.38
N MET A 44 5.05 -3.40 -6.49
CA MET A 44 4.89 -2.98 -5.10
C MET A 44 6.21 -3.02 -4.34
N LEU A 45 6.97 -4.11 -4.46
CA LEU A 45 8.26 -4.26 -3.76
C LEU A 45 9.27 -3.20 -4.20
N THR A 46 9.41 -2.99 -5.50
CA THR A 46 10.32 -1.95 -6.04
C THR A 46 9.87 -0.55 -5.62
N SER A 47 8.57 -0.26 -5.66
CA SER A 47 8.03 1.02 -5.20
C SER A 47 8.27 1.26 -3.71
N ILE A 48 8.07 0.24 -2.86
CA ILE A 48 8.33 0.30 -1.42
C ILE A 48 9.80 0.61 -1.14
N LEU A 49 10.72 -0.04 -1.85
CA LEU A 49 12.17 0.19 -1.68
C LEU A 49 12.57 1.61 -2.09
N VAL A 50 12.12 2.07 -3.25
CA VAL A 50 12.41 3.42 -3.74
C VAL A 50 11.83 4.46 -2.79
N ALA A 51 10.58 4.27 -2.33
CA ALA A 51 9.95 5.16 -1.38
C ALA A 51 10.67 5.16 -0.02
N ALA A 52 11.06 3.99 0.51
CA ALA A 52 11.79 3.89 1.77
C ALA A 52 13.13 4.65 1.70
N MET A 53 13.92 4.42 0.66
CA MET A 53 15.17 5.15 0.45
C MET A 53 14.94 6.66 0.31
N GLY A 54 13.96 7.06 -0.51
CA GLY A 54 13.66 8.48 -0.76
C GLY A 54 13.18 9.22 0.49
N VAL A 55 12.25 8.64 1.25
CA VAL A 55 11.72 9.26 2.47
C VAL A 55 12.80 9.36 3.54
N HIS A 56 13.62 8.32 3.75
CA HIS A 56 14.71 8.38 4.73
C HIS A 56 15.82 9.37 4.31
N LEU A 57 16.10 9.51 3.02
CA LEU A 57 17.02 10.54 2.52
C LEU A 57 16.48 11.95 2.79
N LEU A 58 15.20 12.20 2.49
CA LEU A 58 14.56 13.49 2.77
C LEU A 58 14.50 13.79 4.27
N GLN A 59 14.31 12.75 5.10
CA GLN A 59 14.36 12.87 6.55
C GLN A 59 15.77 13.28 7.03
N HIS A 60 16.83 12.67 6.47
CA HIS A 60 18.22 13.03 6.79
C HIS A 60 18.56 14.48 6.40
N LEU A 61 17.97 14.98 5.32
CA LEU A 61 18.12 16.37 4.87
C LEU A 61 17.27 17.37 5.67
N GLY A 62 16.48 16.90 6.64
CA GLY A 62 15.56 17.75 7.43
C GLY A 62 14.34 18.25 6.65
N LEU A 63 14.09 17.71 5.45
CA LEU A 63 12.99 18.11 4.57
C LEU A 63 11.68 17.34 4.82
N ALA A 64 11.76 16.22 5.54
CA ALA A 64 10.60 15.37 5.84
C ALA A 64 10.63 14.86 7.29
N GLN A 65 9.45 14.60 7.86
CA GLN A 65 9.29 13.94 9.15
C GLN A 65 8.52 12.64 9.00
N LEU A 66 9.01 11.58 9.65
CA LEU A 66 8.33 10.29 9.68
C LEU A 66 7.16 10.33 10.67
N SER A 67 5.94 10.29 10.14
CA SER A 67 4.73 10.07 10.95
C SER A 67 4.38 8.59 10.98
N VAL A 68 4.97 7.86 11.94
CA VAL A 68 4.72 6.43 12.12
C VAL A 68 3.37 6.22 12.80
N LYS A 69 2.51 5.39 12.19
CA LYS A 69 1.24 4.98 12.78
C LYS A 69 1.49 3.87 13.81
N PRO A 70 0.81 3.88 14.98
CA PRO A 70 0.99 2.84 15.98
C PRO A 70 0.62 1.45 15.43
N ALA A 71 1.40 0.46 15.83
CA ALA A 71 1.21 -0.94 15.48
C ALA A 71 0.19 -1.56 16.45
N ILE A 72 -1.08 -1.44 16.11
CA ILE A 72 -2.18 -2.04 16.86
C ILE A 72 -2.56 -3.36 16.19
N LEU A 73 -2.29 -4.49 16.86
CA LEU A 73 -2.46 -5.82 16.28
C LEU A 73 -3.91 -6.10 15.89
N GLY A 74 -4.89 -5.76 16.74
CA GLY A 74 -6.30 -5.98 16.44
C GLY A 74 -6.75 -5.27 15.17
N ALA A 75 -6.37 -4.00 15.03
CA ALA A 75 -6.68 -3.18 13.87
C ALA A 75 -5.99 -3.66 12.59
N ASN A 76 -4.71 -4.02 12.69
CA ASN A 76 -3.92 -4.46 11.53
C ASN A 76 -4.37 -5.83 11.01
N ILE A 77 -4.64 -6.78 11.92
CA ILE A 77 -5.07 -8.13 11.54
C ILE A 77 -6.48 -8.08 10.94
N LEU A 78 -7.46 -7.50 11.65
CA LEU A 78 -8.84 -7.45 11.16
C LEU A 78 -8.96 -6.57 9.91
N GLY A 79 -8.34 -5.40 9.92
CA GLY A 79 -8.31 -4.51 8.76
C GLY A 79 -7.61 -5.13 7.55
N GLY A 80 -6.48 -5.81 7.76
CA GLY A 80 -5.74 -6.50 6.71
C GLY A 80 -6.53 -7.66 6.10
N LEU A 81 -7.24 -8.45 6.92
CA LEU A 81 -8.11 -9.52 6.44
C LEU A 81 -9.29 -8.96 5.64
N LEU A 82 -9.99 -7.95 6.15
CA LEU A 82 -11.10 -7.31 5.43
C LEU A 82 -10.64 -6.70 4.10
N PHE A 83 -9.49 -6.02 4.11
CA PHE A 83 -8.89 -5.47 2.90
C PHE A 83 -8.53 -6.57 1.89
N GLY A 84 -7.90 -7.66 2.35
CA GLY A 84 -7.54 -8.80 1.49
C GLY A 84 -8.75 -9.50 0.89
N LEU A 85 -9.81 -9.72 1.68
CA LEU A 85 -11.09 -10.27 1.19
C LEU A 85 -11.73 -9.34 0.15
N GLY A 86 -11.78 -8.04 0.42
CA GLY A 86 -12.29 -7.04 -0.52
C GLY A 86 -11.51 -7.04 -1.83
N TRP A 87 -10.19 -7.06 -1.77
CA TRP A 87 -9.33 -7.15 -2.94
C TRP A 87 -9.57 -8.45 -3.72
N GLY A 88 -9.70 -9.58 -3.03
CA GLY A 88 -9.99 -10.88 -3.63
C GLY A 88 -11.35 -10.95 -4.35
N LEU A 89 -12.39 -10.36 -3.76
CA LEU A 89 -13.74 -10.34 -4.31
C LEU A 89 -13.89 -9.38 -5.50
N LEU A 90 -13.27 -8.20 -5.40
CA LEU A 90 -13.42 -7.14 -6.40
C LEU A 90 -12.37 -7.24 -7.52
N GLY A 91 -11.21 -7.83 -7.25
CA GLY A 91 -10.05 -7.87 -8.16
C GLY A 91 -9.44 -6.49 -8.46
N TYR A 92 -9.69 -5.51 -7.59
CA TYR A 92 -9.04 -4.20 -7.59
C TYR A 92 -8.64 -3.82 -6.17
N CYS A 93 -7.56 -3.04 -6.07
CA CYS A 93 -7.25 -2.30 -4.86
C CYS A 93 -7.74 -0.85 -5.00
N PRO A 94 -7.86 -0.07 -3.93
CA PRO A 94 -8.46 1.27 -3.98
C PRO A 94 -7.85 2.20 -5.03
N GLY A 95 -6.52 2.22 -5.11
CA GLY A 95 -5.80 3.05 -6.09
C GLY A 95 -5.97 2.55 -7.53
N THR A 96 -6.04 1.24 -7.73
CA THR A 96 -6.19 0.68 -9.08
C THR A 96 -7.63 0.72 -9.57
N ALA A 97 -8.61 0.68 -8.66
CA ALA A 97 -10.02 0.90 -8.98
C ALA A 97 -10.25 2.32 -9.55
N VAL A 98 -9.70 3.35 -8.88
CA VAL A 98 -9.80 4.74 -9.37
C VAL A 98 -9.12 4.91 -10.72
N GLY A 99 -7.91 4.35 -10.88
CA GLY A 99 -7.22 4.39 -12.17
C GLY A 99 -7.94 3.61 -13.28
N ALA A 100 -8.55 2.46 -12.96
CA ALA A 100 -9.31 1.65 -13.91
C ALA A 100 -10.56 2.39 -14.42
N VAL A 101 -11.28 3.11 -13.55
CA VAL A 101 -12.37 4.00 -14.00
C VAL A 101 -11.83 5.09 -14.92
N GLY A 102 -10.65 5.64 -14.64
CA GLY A 102 -9.97 6.57 -15.54
C GLY A 102 -9.61 5.99 -16.91
N GLU A 103 -9.39 4.67 -17.01
CA GLU A 103 -9.21 3.95 -18.29
C GLU A 103 -10.54 3.61 -19.00
N GLY A 104 -11.70 3.94 -18.40
CA GLY A 104 -13.02 3.64 -18.95
C GLY A 104 -13.63 2.31 -18.47
N ARG A 105 -13.05 1.69 -17.44
CA ARG A 105 -13.50 0.40 -16.88
C ARG A 105 -14.50 0.65 -15.75
N TRP A 106 -15.77 0.76 -16.14
CA TRP A 106 -16.85 1.16 -15.25
C TRP A 106 -17.22 0.11 -14.19
N ASP A 107 -16.82 -1.15 -14.38
CA ASP A 107 -16.92 -2.22 -13.37
C ASP A 107 -16.25 -1.83 -12.05
N ALA A 108 -15.16 -1.06 -12.11
CA ALA A 108 -14.45 -0.59 -10.92
C ALA A 108 -15.23 0.45 -10.10
N LEU A 109 -16.31 1.06 -10.64
CA LEU A 109 -17.14 2.01 -9.88
C LEU A 109 -17.77 1.37 -8.65
N ALA A 110 -18.21 0.12 -8.74
CA ALA A 110 -18.78 -0.60 -7.60
C ALA A 110 -17.77 -0.66 -6.44
N GLY A 111 -16.49 -0.86 -6.77
CA GLY A 111 -15.39 -0.81 -5.81
C GLY A 111 -15.16 0.57 -5.21
N ILE A 112 -15.25 1.62 -6.02
CA ILE A 112 -15.12 3.02 -5.55
C ILE A 112 -16.25 3.36 -4.57
N VAL A 113 -17.49 3.03 -4.92
CA VAL A 113 -18.64 3.26 -4.05
C VAL A 113 -18.48 2.47 -2.75
N GLY A 114 -18.10 1.18 -2.85
CA GLY A 114 -17.85 0.32 -1.70
C GLY A 114 -16.77 0.84 -0.75
N MET A 115 -15.64 1.34 -1.28
CA MET A 115 -14.58 1.89 -0.43
C MET A 115 -15.00 3.21 0.24
N LEU A 116 -15.77 4.06 -0.46
CA LEU A 116 -16.27 5.33 0.09
C LEU A 116 -17.32 5.07 1.17
N SER A 117 -18.29 4.18 0.92
CA SER A 117 -19.29 3.79 1.91
C SER A 117 -18.65 3.08 3.11
N GLY A 118 -17.70 2.17 2.87
CA GLY A 118 -16.97 1.49 3.93
C GLY A 118 -16.15 2.46 4.79
N GLY A 119 -15.50 3.45 4.17
CA GLY A 119 -14.77 4.51 4.87
C GLY A 119 -15.69 5.41 5.70
N ALA A 120 -16.86 5.77 5.17
CA ALA A 120 -17.86 6.54 5.91
C ALA A 120 -18.42 5.77 7.10
N LEU A 121 -18.77 4.50 6.92
CA LEU A 121 -19.22 3.62 8.01
C LEU A 121 -18.13 3.44 9.07
N TYR A 122 -16.87 3.28 8.65
CA TYR A 122 -15.75 3.20 9.56
C TYR A 122 -15.58 4.48 10.36
N ALA A 123 -15.77 5.66 9.76
CA ALA A 123 -15.68 6.95 10.43
C ALA A 123 -16.73 7.08 11.56
N GLU A 124 -17.97 6.64 11.31
CA GLU A 124 -19.03 6.63 12.33
C GLU A 124 -18.78 5.58 13.42
N ALA A 125 -18.24 4.41 13.05
CA ALA A 125 -17.89 3.36 14.00
C ALA A 125 -16.58 3.65 14.76
N PHE A 126 -15.80 4.65 14.34
CA PHE A 126 -14.48 4.95 14.87
C PHE A 126 -14.47 5.22 16.39
N PRO A 127 -15.39 6.03 16.97
CA PRO A 127 -15.42 6.27 18.42
C PRO A 127 -15.66 4.99 19.23
N PHE A 128 -16.41 4.04 18.68
CA PHE A 128 -16.63 2.73 19.30
C PHE A 128 -15.40 1.82 19.14
N MET A 129 -14.80 1.79 17.94
CA MET A 129 -13.60 1.01 17.69
C MET A 129 -12.40 1.47 18.51
N GLN A 130 -12.31 2.77 18.82
CA GLN A 130 -11.28 3.33 19.70
C GLN A 130 -11.29 2.74 21.11
N ARG A 131 -12.44 2.25 21.57
CA ARG A 131 -12.59 1.62 22.90
C ARG A 131 -12.40 0.11 22.88
N THR A 132 -12.32 -0.49 21.69
CA THR A 132 -12.35 -1.94 21.50
C THR A 132 -11.14 -2.39 20.67
N VAL A 133 -11.34 -2.65 19.38
CA VAL A 133 -10.34 -3.26 18.50
C VAL A 133 -9.07 -2.43 18.37
N LEU A 134 -9.17 -1.09 18.49
CA LEU A 134 -8.01 -0.20 18.39
C LEU A 134 -7.15 -0.16 19.66
N THR A 135 -7.54 -0.83 20.76
CA THR A 135 -6.67 -0.98 21.96
C THR A 135 -6.03 -2.36 22.06
N TRP A 136 -6.44 -3.30 21.20
CA TRP A 136 -5.98 -4.68 21.26
C TRP A 136 -4.55 -4.82 20.76
N GLY A 137 -3.63 -5.12 21.69
CA GLY A 137 -2.22 -5.33 21.38
C GLY A 137 -1.59 -4.08 20.78
N ASP A 138 -1.75 -2.93 21.44
CA ASP A 138 -1.08 -1.68 21.07
C ASP A 138 0.41 -1.77 21.41
N LEU A 139 1.23 -1.90 20.37
CA LEU A 139 2.68 -1.92 20.46
C LEU A 139 3.30 -0.51 20.29
N GLY A 140 2.46 0.53 20.19
CA GLY A 140 2.88 1.89 19.98
C GLY A 140 3.51 2.12 18.60
N LYS A 141 4.24 3.22 18.44
CA LYS A 141 4.92 3.60 17.18
C LYS A 141 6.21 2.81 16.98
N LEU A 142 6.06 1.49 16.86
CA LEU A 142 7.16 0.56 16.73
C LEU A 142 7.59 0.44 15.27
N THR A 143 8.88 0.60 15.01
CA THR A 143 9.47 0.39 13.68
C THR A 143 10.50 -0.74 13.72
N LEU A 144 10.74 -1.39 12.57
CA LEU A 144 11.75 -2.46 12.48
C LEU A 144 13.16 -2.02 12.91
N PRO A 145 13.67 -0.81 12.54
CA PRO A 145 14.98 -0.35 13.01
C PRO A 145 15.03 -0.18 14.53
N GLN A 146 13.94 0.29 15.15
CA GLN A 146 13.85 0.46 16.60
C GLN A 146 13.82 -0.88 17.34
N LEU A 147 13.09 -1.87 16.82
CA LEU A 147 13.04 -3.23 17.37
C LEU A 147 14.39 -3.93 17.32
N LEU A 148 15.09 -3.80 16.20
CA LEU A 148 16.38 -4.45 15.98
C LEU A 148 17.54 -3.66 16.60
N GLY A 149 17.30 -2.45 17.10
CA GLY A 149 18.36 -1.55 17.58
C GLY A 149 19.39 -1.19 16.49
N THR A 150 18.97 -1.19 15.22
CA THR A 150 19.88 -1.01 14.06
C THR A 150 19.56 0.25 13.27
N SER A 151 20.50 0.66 12.41
CA SER A 151 20.31 1.77 11.48
C SER A 151 19.19 1.46 10.47
N PRO A 152 18.30 2.42 10.15
CA PRO A 152 17.28 2.25 9.11
C PRO A 152 17.83 1.79 7.76
N TRP A 153 19.03 2.25 7.40
CA TRP A 153 19.71 1.88 6.16
C TRP A 153 20.09 0.40 6.09
N PHE A 154 20.38 -0.21 7.25
CA PHE A 154 20.66 -1.64 7.31
C PHE A 154 19.39 -2.47 7.03
N VAL A 155 18.26 -2.06 7.60
CA VAL A 155 16.96 -2.69 7.35
C VAL A 155 16.55 -2.54 5.89
N ILE A 156 16.72 -1.35 5.31
CA ILE A 156 16.45 -1.09 3.88
C ILE A 156 17.36 -1.95 3.00
N GLY A 157 18.64 -2.10 3.35
CA GLY A 157 19.58 -2.95 2.62
C GLY A 157 19.16 -4.42 2.61
N ILE A 158 18.77 -4.97 3.77
CA ILE A 158 18.27 -6.35 3.88
C ILE A 158 16.98 -6.54 3.09
N LEU A 159 16.00 -5.64 3.28
CA LEU A 159 14.73 -5.71 2.54
C LEU A 159 14.96 -5.57 1.03
N GLY A 160 15.90 -4.72 0.62
CA GLY A 160 16.32 -4.55 -0.76
C GLY A 160 16.88 -5.84 -1.35
N ALA A 161 17.85 -6.45 -0.68
CA ALA A 161 18.42 -7.72 -1.11
C ALA A 161 17.37 -8.84 -1.20
N ALA A 162 16.48 -8.93 -0.19
CA ALA A 162 15.41 -9.92 -0.18
C ALA A 162 14.40 -9.72 -1.31
N ALA A 163 13.99 -8.48 -1.56
CA ALA A 163 13.07 -8.15 -2.64
C ALA A 163 13.69 -8.40 -4.02
N VAL A 164 14.96 -8.06 -4.23
CA VAL A 164 15.68 -8.37 -5.48
C VAL A 164 15.77 -9.88 -5.69
N ALA A 165 16.17 -10.62 -4.65
CA ALA A 165 16.24 -12.08 -4.72
C ALA A 165 14.88 -12.70 -5.07
N LEU A 166 13.79 -12.18 -4.48
CA LEU A 166 12.44 -12.64 -4.74
C LEU A 166 11.97 -12.30 -6.18
N CYS A 167 12.27 -11.09 -6.67
CA CYS A 167 12.00 -10.71 -8.06
C CYS A 167 12.75 -11.60 -9.05
N LEU A 168 14.03 -11.86 -8.83
CA LEU A 168 14.82 -12.77 -9.66
C LEU A 168 14.29 -14.21 -9.61
N TRP A 169 13.75 -14.64 -8.46
CA TRP A 169 13.12 -15.94 -8.34
C TRP A 169 11.81 -16.04 -9.14
N PHE A 170 10.99 -14.98 -9.13
CA PHE A 170 9.79 -14.92 -9.97
C PHE A 170 10.15 -14.99 -11.47
N GLU A 171 11.17 -14.24 -11.90
CA GLU A 171 11.64 -14.29 -13.29
C GLU A 171 12.13 -15.68 -13.69
N LYS A 172 12.91 -16.34 -12.85
CA LYS A 172 13.36 -17.73 -13.10
C LYS A 172 12.21 -18.72 -13.24
N LYS A 173 11.08 -18.48 -12.56
CA LYS A 173 9.89 -19.32 -12.63
C LYS A 173 8.90 -18.89 -13.72
N ASN A 174 9.23 -17.87 -14.52
CA ASN A 174 8.32 -17.25 -15.49
C ASN A 174 6.99 -16.80 -14.86
N LEU A 175 7.07 -16.23 -13.64
CA LEU A 175 5.95 -15.66 -12.88
C LEU A 175 5.93 -14.12 -12.94
#